data_AF-A0A1C6J6P4-F1
#
_entry.id   AF-A0A1C6J6P4-F1
#
_cell.length_a   1.000
_cell.length_b   1.000
_cell.length_c   1.000
_cell.angle_alpha   90.00
_cell.angle_beta   90.00
_cell.angle_gamma   90.00
#
_symmetry.space_group_name_H-M   'P 1'
#
loop_
_entity.id
_entity.type
_entity.pdbx_description
1 polymer ?
#
loop_
_entity_poly.entity_id
_entity_poly.type
_entity_poly.pdbx_seq_one_letter_code
_entity_poly.pdbx_strand_id
1 'polypeptide(L)'
;MPFAKLYPLLVAKAERKGRTREEVDQVTTWLTGYTAGDIARLEQSTVSYGDFFLNAPVLKPNRTIQHPVNGGGAPLRFSGDRLDAVRFQILFIFRTPFPWM
;
A
#
# COMPACT_ATOMS: atom_id res chain seq x y z
N MET A 1 13.76 9.11 -1.22
CA MET A 1 14.50 7.83 -1.21
C MET A 1 14.06 6.98 -2.40
N PRO A 2 14.96 6.19 -3.02
CA PRO A 2 14.62 5.31 -4.12
C PRO A 2 13.68 4.19 -3.67
N PHE A 3 12.63 3.95 -4.46
CA PHE A 3 11.62 2.91 -4.21
C PHE A 3 12.26 1.53 -4.10
N ALA A 4 13.19 1.20 -5.00
CA ALA A 4 13.99 -0.02 -5.02
C ALA A 4 14.67 -0.39 -3.68
N LYS A 5 15.08 0.61 -2.90
CA LYS A 5 15.68 0.36 -1.57
C LYS A 5 14.65 0.36 -0.45
N LEU A 6 13.55 1.08 -0.63
CA LEU A 6 12.54 1.28 0.40
C LEU A 6 11.55 0.12 0.44
N TYR A 7 11.12 -0.38 -0.72
CA TYR A 7 10.11 -1.44 -0.83
C TYR A 7 10.54 -2.76 -0.17
N PRO A 8 11.77 -3.27 -0.36
CA PRO A 8 12.22 -4.46 0.36
C PRO A 8 12.23 -4.28 1.88
N LEU A 9 12.50 -3.07 2.39
CA LEU A 9 12.46 -2.78 3.82
C LEU A 9 11.03 -2.77 4.37
N LEU A 10 10.05 -2.32 3.57
CA LEU A 10 8.64 -2.39 3.90
C LEU A 10 8.14 -3.84 3.95
N VAL A 11 8.53 -4.66 2.97
CA VAL A 11 8.23 -6.10 2.95
C VAL A 11 8.83 -6.79 4.17
N ALA A 12 10.13 -6.60 4.44
CA ALA A 12 10.78 -7.19 5.62
C ALA A 12 10.13 -6.73 6.94
N LYS A 13 9.63 -5.49 7.01
CA LYS A 13 8.88 -5.00 8.17
C LYS A 13 7.53 -5.71 8.32
N ALA A 14 6.82 -5.91 7.21
CA ALA A 14 5.54 -6.62 7.16
C ALA A 14 5.72 -8.10 7.55
N GLU A 15 6.77 -8.75 7.07
CA GLU A 15 7.16 -10.12 7.46
C GLU A 15 7.39 -10.24 8.97
N ARG A 16 8.09 -9.28 9.57
CA ARG A 16 8.25 -9.21 11.04
C ARG A 16 6.95 -8.98 11.81
N LYS A 17 5.87 -8.62 11.12
CA LYS A 17 4.52 -8.44 11.67
C LYS A 17 3.57 -9.58 11.29
N GLY A 18 4.10 -10.68 10.72
CA GLY A 18 3.32 -11.86 10.34
C GLY A 18 2.57 -11.71 9.02
N ARG A 19 3.05 -10.84 8.13
CA ARG A 19 2.50 -10.64 6.79
C ARG A 19 3.43 -11.20 5.71
N THR A 20 2.93 -11.38 4.49
CA THR A 20 3.73 -11.84 3.36
C THR A 20 3.98 -10.73 2.34
N ARG A 21 4.98 -10.94 1.48
CA ARG A 21 5.24 -10.02 0.36
C ARG A 21 4.00 -9.88 -0.52
N GLU A 22 3.30 -10.97 -0.79
CA GLU A 22 2.11 -10.97 -1.64
C GLU A 22 1.00 -10.07 -1.09
N GLU A 23 0.81 -10.03 0.23
CA GLU A 23 -0.15 -9.09 0.85
C GLU A 23 0.29 -7.63 0.66
N VAL A 24 1.58 -7.34 0.79
CA VAL A 24 2.13 -6.00 0.56
C VAL A 24 1.95 -5.60 -0.91
N ASP A 25 2.24 -6.51 -1.84
CA ASP A 25 2.07 -6.31 -3.28
C ASP A 25 0.60 -6.06 -3.63
N GLN A 26 -0.32 -6.83 -3.06
CA GLN A 26 -1.77 -6.66 -3.25
C GLN A 26 -2.25 -5.31 -2.75
N VAL A 27 -1.83 -4.90 -1.55
CA VAL A 27 -2.19 -3.59 -1.00
C VAL A 27 -1.60 -2.47 -1.84
N THR A 28 -0.35 -2.62 -2.29
CA THR A 28 0.34 -1.66 -3.17
C THR A 28 -0.36 -1.54 -4.51
N THR A 29 -0.72 -2.66 -5.13
CA THR A 29 -1.49 -2.76 -6.37
C THR A 29 -2.83 -2.09 -6.23
N TRP A 30 -3.58 -2.39 -5.16
CA TRP A 30 -4.86 -1.76 -4.89
C TRP A 30 -4.73 -0.25 -4.62
N LEU A 31 -3.62 0.16 -4.00
CA LEU A 31 -3.34 1.56 -3.66
C LEU A 31 -3.11 2.43 -4.90
N THR A 32 -2.35 1.89 -5.86
CA THR A 32 -1.72 2.64 -6.97
C THR A 32 -2.26 2.27 -8.35
N GLY A 33 -2.92 1.12 -8.45
CA GLY A 33 -3.33 0.52 -9.71
C GLY A 33 -2.21 -0.19 -10.48
N TYR A 34 -0.98 -0.25 -9.95
CA TYR A 34 0.11 -1.01 -10.56
C TYR A 34 -0.14 -2.51 -10.45
N THR A 35 0.34 -3.28 -11.44
CA THR A 35 0.38 -4.75 -11.31
C THR A 35 1.62 -5.20 -10.53
N ALA A 36 1.64 -6.44 -10.05
CA ALA A 36 2.84 -7.02 -9.42
C ALA A 36 4.07 -6.97 -10.36
N GLY A 37 3.86 -7.10 -11.68
CA GLY A 37 4.92 -6.96 -12.68
C GLY A 37 5.45 -5.52 -12.77
N ASP A 38 4.57 -4.52 -12.66
CA ASP A 38 4.98 -3.11 -12.62
C ASP A 38 5.76 -2.80 -11.35
N ILE A 39 5.31 -3.30 -10.19
CA ILE A 39 6.00 -3.14 -8.90
C ILE A 39 7.41 -3.74 -9.00
N ALA A 40 7.55 -4.98 -9.49
CA ALA A 40 8.85 -5.62 -9.67
C ALA A 40 9.76 -4.85 -10.64
N ARG A 41 9.20 -4.22 -11.68
CA ARG A 41 9.95 -3.37 -12.62
C ARG A 41 10.40 -2.07 -11.96
N LEU A 42 9.55 -1.47 -11.13
CA LEU A 42 9.85 -0.24 -10.37
C LEU A 42 10.87 -0.51 -9.25
N GLU A 43 10.90 -1.73 -8.70
CA GLU A 43 11.94 -2.19 -7.77
C GLU A 43 13.34 -2.26 -8.40
N GLN A 44 13.44 -2.35 -9.73
CA GLN A 44 14.71 -2.30 -10.47
C GLN A 44 15.04 -0.88 -10.96
N SER A 45 14.14 0.07 -10.76
CA SER A 45 14.27 1.44 -11.24
C SER A 45 14.85 2.38 -10.18
N THR A 46 15.34 3.54 -10.64
CA THR A 46 15.81 4.64 -9.78
C THR A 46 14.68 5.56 -9.33
N VAL A 47 13.42 5.20 -9.60
CA VAL A 47 12.24 5.99 -9.22
C VAL A 47 12.24 6.28 -7.72
N SER A 48 11.96 7.53 -7.35
CA SER A 48 11.81 7.88 -5.95
C SER A 48 10.48 7.36 -5.41
N TYR A 49 10.38 7.12 -4.11
CA TYR A 49 9.13 6.72 -3.48
C TYR A 49 8.00 7.75 -3.69
N GLY A 50 8.34 9.04 -3.75
CA GLY A 50 7.35 10.09 -4.07
C GLY A 50 6.91 10.01 -5.53
N ASP A 51 7.84 9.78 -6.45
CA ASP A 51 7.57 9.61 -7.88
C ASP A 51 6.79 8.33 -8.18
N PHE A 52 7.00 7.27 -7.41
CA PHE A 52 6.24 6.02 -7.51
C PHE A 52 4.73 6.28 -7.36
N PHE A 53 4.34 7.03 -6.33
CA PHE A 53 2.94 7.42 -6.13
C PHE A 53 2.47 8.47 -7.12
N LEU A 54 3.33 9.39 -7.57
CA LEU A 54 2.98 10.39 -8.58
C LEU A 54 2.67 9.77 -9.94
N ASN A 55 3.44 8.76 -10.36
CA ASN A 55 3.28 8.08 -11.63
C ASN A 55 2.20 6.99 -11.59
N ALA A 56 1.54 6.80 -10.44
CA ALA A 56 0.53 5.76 -10.26
C ALA A 56 -0.60 5.93 -11.29
N PRO A 57 -0.87 4.92 -12.14
CA PRO A 57 -1.82 5.04 -13.25
C PRO A 57 -3.24 5.30 -12.79
N VAL A 58 -3.61 4.79 -11.61
CA VAL A 58 -4.87 5.09 -10.95
C VAL A 58 -4.62 5.25 -9.45
N LEU A 59 -4.32 6.47 -9.03
CA LEU A 59 -4.53 6.88 -7.64
C LEU A 59 -6.03 6.91 -7.39
N LYS A 60 -6.61 5.81 -6.88
CA LYS A 60 -8.06 5.74 -6.65
C LYS A 60 -8.49 6.87 -5.70
N PRO A 61 -9.19 7.92 -6.19
CA PRO A 61 -9.71 8.96 -5.33
C PRO A 61 -10.95 8.42 -4.64
N ASN A 62 -11.20 8.81 -3.40
CA ASN A 62 -12.35 8.35 -2.61
C ASN A 62 -12.27 6.88 -2.17
N ARG A 63 -11.34 6.59 -1.25
CA ARG A 63 -11.38 5.34 -0.49
C ARG A 63 -12.43 5.49 0.60
N THR A 64 -13.67 5.13 0.29
CA THR A 64 -14.53 4.60 1.33
C THR A 64 -14.34 3.09 1.25
N ILE A 65 -13.83 2.47 2.31
CA ILE A 65 -13.88 1.01 2.44
C ILE A 65 -15.37 0.69 2.67
N GLN A 66 -16.16 0.60 1.60
CA GLN A 66 -17.45 -0.06 1.71
C GLN A 66 -17.15 -1.55 1.61
N HIS A 67 -17.24 -2.21 2.76
CA HIS A 67 -17.18 -3.66 2.90
C HIS A 67 -17.84 -4.36 1.69
N PRO A 68 -17.20 -5.36 1.07
CA PRO A 68 -17.88 -6.62 0.86
C PRO A 68 -17.56 -7.48 2.08
N VAL A 69 -18.58 -7.87 2.83
CA VAL A 69 -18.55 -8.77 4.01
C VAL A 69 -18.43 -8.09 5.39
N ASN A 70 -19.59 -7.97 6.05
CA ASN A 70 -19.84 -8.01 7.51
C ASN A 70 -19.14 -7.01 8.45
N GLY A 71 -19.85 -5.91 8.74
CA GLY A 71 -20.14 -5.43 10.11
C GLY A 71 -19.04 -4.77 10.95
N GLY A 72 -19.13 -3.44 11.14
CA GLY A 72 -18.95 -2.83 12.47
C GLY A 72 -17.71 -1.95 12.74
N GLY A 73 -16.79 -1.77 11.80
CA GLY A 73 -15.65 -0.85 11.98
C GLY A 73 -16.00 0.58 11.57
N ALA A 74 -15.58 1.60 12.35
CA ALA A 74 -15.69 3.00 11.93
C ALA A 74 -15.00 3.20 10.57
N PRO A 75 -15.65 3.83 9.58
CA PRO A 75 -15.05 4.03 8.27
C PRO A 75 -13.81 4.92 8.43
N LEU A 76 -12.63 4.38 8.11
CA LEU A 76 -11.46 5.20 7.90
C LEU A 76 -11.74 6.07 6.68
N ARG A 77 -11.99 7.36 6.92
CA ARG A 77 -12.28 8.35 5.87
C ARG A 77 -10.95 8.77 5.26
N PHE A 78 -10.74 8.43 3.99
CA PHE A 78 -9.53 8.77 3.25
C PHE A 78 -9.81 9.91 2.28
N SER A 79 -9.02 10.98 2.32
CA SER A 79 -9.18 12.11 1.39
C SER A 79 -8.70 11.80 -0.03
N GLY A 80 -7.99 10.69 -0.24
CA GLY A 80 -7.51 10.29 -1.58
C GLY A 80 -6.25 11.03 -2.05
N ASP A 81 -5.62 11.84 -1.18
CA ASP A 81 -4.36 12.50 -1.50
C ASP A 81 -3.14 11.56 -1.31
N ARG A 82 -2.03 11.90 -1.97
CA ARG A 82 -0.75 11.18 -1.88
C ARG A 82 -0.32 10.89 -0.44
N LEU A 83 -0.50 11.85 0.46
CA LEU A 83 -0.06 11.68 1.85
C LEU A 83 -0.91 10.63 2.58
N ASP A 84 -2.19 10.48 2.23
CA ASP A 84 -3.08 9.47 2.78
C ASP A 84 -2.77 8.07 2.25
N ALA A 85 -2.38 7.94 0.97
CA ALA A 85 -1.94 6.66 0.41
C ALA A 85 -0.68 6.14 1.10
N VAL A 86 0.31 7.03 1.34
CA VAL A 86 1.54 6.69 2.07
C VAL A 86 1.23 6.37 3.52
N ARG A 87 0.41 7.18 4.20
CA ARG A 87 -0.01 6.92 5.59
C ARG A 87 -0.75 5.60 5.73
N PHE A 88 -1.59 5.24 4.76
CA PHE A 88 -2.31 3.97 4.77
C PHE A 88 -1.36 2.77 4.60
N GLN A 89 -0.43 2.83 3.64
CA GLN A 89 0.54 1.76 3.44
C GLN A 89 1.40 1.56 4.70
N ILE A 90 1.81 2.65 5.36
CA ILE A 90 2.52 2.61 6.64
C ILE A 90 1.62 2.05 7.75
N LEU A 91 0.37 2.49 7.88
CA LEU A 91 -0.56 1.99 8.89
C LEU A 91 -0.81 0.48 8.73
N PHE A 92 -0.97 0.00 7.50
CA PHE A 92 -1.12 -1.41 7.17
C PHE A 92 0.09 -2.24 7.62
N ILE A 93 1.31 -1.74 7.35
CA ILE A 93 2.56 -2.46 7.69
C ILE A 93 2.86 -2.39 9.20
N PHE A 94 2.55 -1.29 9.88
CA PHE A 94 3.03 -1.03 11.25
C PHE A 94 2.01 -1.33 12.35
N ARG A 95 0.71 -1.48 12.06
CA ARG A 95 -0.34 -1.65 13.08
C ARG A 95 -0.98 -3.04 13.02
N THR A 96 -0.90 -3.79 14.13
CA THR A 96 -1.61 -5.07 14.33
C THR A 96 -2.53 -4.99 15.57
N PRO A 97 -3.66 -5.73 15.60
CA PRO A 97 -4.28 -6.44 14.48
C PRO A 97 -5.35 -5.55 13.83
N PHE A 98 -5.32 -5.44 12.49
CA PHE A 98 -6.50 -5.09 11.73
C PHE A 98 -7.35 -6.37 11.65
N PRO A 99 -8.55 -6.43 12.27
CA PRO A 99 -9.21 -7.67 12.67
C PRO A 99 -9.91 -8.47 11.55
N TRP A 100 -9.37 -8.54 10.33
CA TRP A 100 -10.08 -9.12 9.18
C TRP A 100 -9.23 -10.00 8.26
N MET A 101 -8.20 -10.66 8.80
CA MET A 101 -7.53 -11.81 8.18
C MET A 101 -7.38 -12.93 9.19
#